data_AF-A0A4Y7L1S7-F1
#
_entry.id   AF-A0A4Y7L1S7-F1
#
_cell.length_a   1.000
_cell.length_b   1.000
_cell.length_c   1.000
_cell.angle_alpha   90.00
_cell.angle_beta   90.00
_cell.angle_gamma   90.00
#
_symmetry.space_group_name_H-M   'P 1'
#
loop_
_entity.id
_entity.type
_entity.pdbx_description
1 polymer ?
#
loop_
_entity_poly.entity_id
_entity_poly.type
_entity_poly.pdbx_seq_one_letter_code
_entity_poly.pdbx_strand_id
1 'polypeptide(L)'
;MNELLKQTVCRQKEFCLISSNFVPKSSLEVVPQEIEEIIWTLGIHDRRAIMIQRFSSEYLWKDWTYITDLHGVGKYAADAYAVFCTGKWGQVKPKDHMLAEYWKFLHKEFGKAVSAEVGDRIAPYPTHG
;
A
#
# COMPACT_ATOMS: atom_id res chain seq x y z
N MET A 1 7.63 15.60 10.41
CA MET A 1 6.66 14.77 9.65
C MET A 1 7.08 14.55 8.19
N ASN A 2 7.73 15.52 7.54
CA ASN A 2 8.14 15.44 6.13
C ASN A 2 9.44 14.67 5.85
N GLU A 3 10.26 14.32 6.86
CA GLU A 3 11.55 13.63 6.64
C GLU A 3 11.46 12.10 6.63
N LEU A 4 10.58 11.50 7.44
CA LEU A 4 10.42 10.03 7.51
C LEU A 4 9.74 9.49 6.25
N LEU A 5 8.77 10.23 5.73
CA LEU A 5 8.16 9.96 4.43
C LEU A 5 9.11 10.15 3.25
N LYS A 6 10.31 10.72 3.41
CA LYS A 6 11.34 10.80 2.34
C LYS A 6 12.29 9.60 2.35
N GLN A 7 12.47 8.93 3.49
CA GLN A 7 13.37 7.78 3.62
C GLN A 7 12.68 6.44 3.35
N THR A 8 11.38 6.31 3.60
CA THR A 8 10.61 5.14 3.13
C THR A 8 10.63 5.04 1.60
N VAL A 9 10.76 6.20 0.92
CA VAL A 9 10.83 6.34 -0.54
C VAL A 9 12.21 6.01 -1.12
N CYS A 10 13.22 5.67 -0.30
CA CYS A 10 14.55 5.31 -0.81
C CYS A 10 14.60 3.92 -1.47
N ARG A 11 13.47 3.20 -1.54
CA ARG A 11 13.22 2.08 -2.48
C ARG A 11 12.16 2.41 -3.54
N GLN A 12 11.89 3.69 -3.76
CA GLN A 12 10.65 4.12 -4.35
C GLN A 12 10.89 5.23 -5.34
N LYS A 13 11.55 4.87 -6.42
CA LYS A 13 11.19 5.47 -7.70
C LYS A 13 9.77 5.06 -8.15
N GLU A 14 9.10 4.13 -7.45
CA GLU A 14 7.70 3.70 -7.70
C GLU A 14 6.63 4.76 -7.35
N PHE A 15 6.86 5.71 -6.43
CA PHE A 15 5.80 6.64 -6.00
C PHE A 15 5.85 8.00 -6.72
N CYS A 16 7.00 8.39 -7.30
CA CYS A 16 7.09 9.64 -8.07
C CYS A 16 6.36 9.58 -9.42
N LEU A 17 6.09 8.41 -9.98
CA LEU A 17 5.34 8.27 -11.24
C LEU A 17 3.81 8.32 -11.04
N ILE A 18 3.35 8.30 -9.80
CA ILE A 18 1.91 8.25 -9.43
C ILE A 18 1.37 9.66 -9.14
N SER A 19 2.23 10.67 -8.92
CA SER A 19 1.81 11.97 -8.39
C SER A 19 1.20 12.96 -9.40
N SER A 20 1.12 12.62 -10.70
CA SER A 20 0.67 13.58 -11.71
C SER A 20 -0.50 13.10 -12.59
N ASN A 21 -1.31 12.12 -12.16
CA ASN A 21 -2.63 11.68 -12.72
C ASN A 21 -2.80 10.15 -12.83
N PHE A 22 -2.21 9.35 -11.94
CA PHE A 22 -2.49 7.91 -11.90
C PHE A 22 -3.81 7.64 -11.14
N VAL A 23 -4.93 7.84 -11.84
CA VAL A 23 -6.24 7.35 -11.42
C VAL A 23 -6.32 5.89 -11.86
N PRO A 24 -6.84 4.95 -11.06
CA PRO A 24 -6.97 3.55 -11.51
C PRO A 24 -7.65 3.43 -12.88
N LYS A 25 -8.60 4.32 -13.18
CA LYS A 25 -9.25 4.43 -14.50
C LYS A 25 -8.28 4.79 -15.63
N SER A 26 -7.41 5.79 -15.45
CA SER A 26 -6.47 6.21 -16.50
C SER A 26 -5.46 5.10 -16.83
N SER A 27 -5.10 4.27 -15.85
CA SER A 27 -4.22 3.12 -16.09
C SER A 27 -4.84 2.01 -16.93
N LEU A 28 -6.18 1.96 -17.03
CA LEU A 28 -6.90 0.99 -17.87
C LEU A 28 -7.05 1.47 -19.33
N GLU A 29 -6.96 2.78 -19.54
CA GLU A 29 -7.10 3.41 -20.87
C GLU A 29 -5.76 3.40 -21.65
N VAL A 30 -4.67 3.14 -20.95
CA VAL A 30 -3.30 3.17 -21.48
C VAL A 30 -2.85 1.75 -21.82
N VAL A 31 -2.11 1.57 -22.92
CA VAL A 31 -1.52 0.25 -23.25
C VAL A 31 -0.33 -0.07 -22.34
N PRO A 32 -0.07 -1.35 -21.99
CA PRO A 32 1.00 -1.71 -21.06
C PRO A 32 2.37 -1.10 -21.41
N GLN A 33 2.68 -0.99 -22.71
CA GLN A 33 3.94 -0.46 -23.22
C GLN A 33 4.19 1.00 -22.81
N GLU A 34 3.15 1.83 -22.77
CA GLU A 34 3.26 3.21 -22.29
C GLU A 34 3.53 3.26 -20.79
N ILE A 35 2.94 2.33 -20.02
CA ILE A 35 3.25 2.18 -18.59
C ILE A 35 4.70 1.72 -18.42
N GLU A 36 5.16 0.76 -19.22
CA GLU A 36 6.54 0.25 -19.21
C GLU A 36 7.56 1.36 -19.46
N GLU A 37 7.33 2.24 -20.43
CA GLU A 37 8.20 3.39 -20.72
C GLU A 37 8.33 4.33 -19.51
N ILE A 38 7.21 4.58 -18.83
CA ILE A 38 7.16 5.39 -17.62
C ILE A 38 7.99 4.74 -16.49
N ILE A 39 7.84 3.43 -16.29
CA ILE A 39 8.49 2.69 -15.20
C ILE A 39 9.80 2.00 -15.60
N TRP A 40 10.35 2.28 -16.79
CA TRP A 40 11.43 1.48 -17.38
C TRP A 40 12.66 1.40 -16.45
N THR A 41 12.95 2.50 -15.75
CA THR A 41 14.09 2.63 -14.83
C THR A 41 13.95 1.86 -13.50
N LEU A 42 12.79 1.24 -13.24
CA LEU A 42 12.49 0.53 -12.01
C LEU A 42 12.87 -0.96 -12.05
N GLY A 43 13.18 -1.47 -13.24
CA GLY A 43 13.42 -2.90 -13.49
C GLY A 43 12.14 -3.73 -13.44
N ILE A 44 12.13 -4.86 -14.15
CA ILE A 44 10.95 -5.76 -14.29
C ILE A 44 9.69 -4.97 -14.73
N HIS A 45 9.89 -3.99 -15.61
CA HIS A 45 8.86 -3.04 -16.05
C HIS A 45 7.73 -3.75 -16.79
N ASP A 46 8.06 -4.74 -17.62
CA ASP A 46 7.13 -5.61 -18.35
C ASP A 46 6.06 -6.22 -17.43
N ARG A 47 6.50 -6.91 -16.35
CA ARG A 47 5.57 -7.55 -15.42
C ARG A 47 4.83 -6.53 -14.58
N ARG A 48 5.51 -5.45 -14.18
CA ARG A 48 4.91 -4.39 -13.35
C ARG A 48 3.80 -3.66 -14.09
N ALA A 49 3.95 -3.37 -15.38
CA ALA A 49 2.91 -2.74 -16.17
C ALA A 49 1.64 -3.60 -16.21
N ILE A 50 1.79 -4.90 -16.50
CA ILE A 50 0.68 -5.86 -16.47
C ILE A 50 0.04 -5.93 -15.08
N MET A 51 0.85 -6.01 -14.02
CA MET A 51 0.36 -6.06 -12.65
C MET A 51 -0.42 -4.81 -12.26
N ILE A 52 0.07 -3.63 -12.65
CA ILE A 52 -0.56 -2.34 -12.38
C ILE A 52 -1.94 -2.26 -13.04
N GLN A 53 -2.06 -2.62 -14.32
CA GLN A 53 -3.36 -2.61 -15.00
C GLN A 53 -4.35 -3.59 -14.38
N ARG A 54 -3.88 -4.80 -14.09
CA ARG A 54 -4.72 -5.82 -13.47
C ARG A 54 -5.18 -5.40 -12.07
N PHE A 55 -4.27 -4.87 -11.25
CA PHE A 55 -4.58 -4.31 -9.94
C PHE A 55 -5.65 -3.22 -10.06
N SER A 56 -5.47 -2.25 -10.95
CA SER A 56 -6.43 -1.15 -11.15
C SER A 56 -7.80 -1.63 -11.60
N SER A 57 -7.85 -2.65 -12.46
CA SER A 57 -9.11 -3.26 -12.91
C SER A 57 -9.83 -3.94 -11.74
N GLU A 58 -9.11 -4.79 -11.00
CA GLU A 58 -9.67 -5.48 -9.84
C GLU A 58 -10.06 -4.48 -8.74
N TYR A 59 -9.29 -3.42 -8.52
CA TYR A 59 -9.60 -2.39 -7.52
C TYR A 59 -10.94 -1.69 -7.79
N LEU A 60 -11.25 -1.42 -9.07
CA LEU A 60 -12.46 -0.69 -9.46
C LEU A 60 -13.69 -1.58 -9.64
N TRP A 61 -13.52 -2.80 -10.15
CA TRP A 61 -14.63 -3.60 -10.67
C TRP A 61 -14.84 -4.94 -9.95
N LYS A 62 -13.87 -5.42 -9.16
CA LYS A 62 -14.02 -6.65 -8.38
C LYS A 62 -14.68 -6.32 -7.05
N ASP A 63 -15.56 -7.21 -6.59
CA ASP A 63 -16.01 -7.20 -5.20
C ASP A 63 -14.91 -7.79 -4.32
N TRP A 64 -14.10 -6.93 -3.68
CA TRP A 64 -13.05 -7.32 -2.75
C TRP A 64 -13.36 -6.82 -1.34
N THR A 65 -12.97 -7.59 -0.33
CA THR A 65 -13.17 -7.23 1.08
C THR A 65 -11.86 -6.80 1.72
N TYR A 66 -10.77 -7.45 1.33
CA TYR A 66 -9.43 -7.14 1.80
C TYR A 66 -8.55 -6.72 0.62
N ILE A 67 -7.64 -5.78 0.85
CA ILE A 67 -6.72 -5.32 -0.19
C ILE A 67 -5.84 -6.48 -0.72
N THR A 68 -5.62 -7.52 0.09
CA THR A 68 -4.91 -8.75 -0.27
C THR A 68 -5.64 -9.62 -1.28
N ASP A 69 -6.94 -9.39 -1.50
CA ASP A 69 -7.71 -10.07 -2.55
C ASP A 69 -7.31 -9.56 -3.95
N LEU A 70 -6.61 -8.43 -4.03
CA LEU A 70 -6.22 -7.78 -5.28
C LEU A 70 -4.87 -8.27 -5.78
N HIS A 71 -4.77 -8.42 -7.10
CA HIS A 71 -3.54 -8.85 -7.74
C HIS A 71 -2.35 -7.93 -7.43
N GLY A 72 -1.19 -8.52 -7.12
CA GLY A 72 0.04 -7.77 -6.85
C GLY A 72 0.15 -7.19 -5.44
N VAL A 73 -0.85 -7.38 -4.57
CA VAL A 73 -0.79 -6.92 -3.18
C VAL A 73 -0.13 -7.97 -2.29
N GLY A 74 1.11 -7.70 -1.90
CA GLY A 74 1.85 -8.51 -0.92
C GLY A 74 1.72 -7.99 0.51
N LYS A 75 2.36 -8.70 1.47
CA LYS A 75 2.30 -8.36 2.91
C LYS A 75 2.65 -6.91 3.21
N TYR A 76 3.67 -6.36 2.56
CA TYR A 76 4.06 -4.96 2.73
C TYR A 76 2.91 -3.99 2.43
N ALA A 77 2.30 -4.13 1.25
CA ALA A 77 1.19 -3.27 0.83
C ALA A 77 -0.05 -3.46 1.71
N ALA A 78 -0.32 -4.70 2.14
CA ALA A 78 -1.42 -4.98 3.06
C ALA A 78 -1.22 -4.34 4.44
N ASP A 79 -0.02 -4.42 5.02
CA ASP A 79 0.31 -3.76 6.29
C ASP A 79 0.28 -2.24 6.14
N ALA A 80 0.79 -1.69 5.04
CA ALA A 80 0.77 -0.25 4.76
C ALA A 80 -0.68 0.26 4.64
N TYR A 81 -1.55 -0.46 3.93
CA TYR A 81 -2.96 -0.14 3.82
C TYR A 81 -3.67 -0.16 5.19
N ALA A 82 -3.35 -1.15 6.03
CA ALA A 82 -3.88 -1.21 7.39
C ALA A 82 -3.47 0.03 8.21
N VAL A 83 -2.19 0.41 8.13
CA VAL A 83 -1.63 1.54 8.89
C VAL A 83 -2.17 2.89 8.39
N PHE A 84 -2.11 3.16 7.09
CA PHE A 84 -2.34 4.50 6.54
C PHE A 84 -3.78 4.73 6.05
N CYS A 85 -4.44 3.71 5.48
CA CYS A 85 -5.76 3.89 4.86
C CYS A 85 -6.90 3.55 5.82
N THR A 86 -6.74 2.50 6.63
CA THR A 86 -7.82 2.03 7.53
C THR A 86 -7.65 2.45 8.99
N GLY A 87 -6.47 2.95 9.36
CA GLY A 87 -6.15 3.30 10.75
C GLY A 87 -6.02 2.09 11.70
N LYS A 88 -6.04 0.86 11.19
CA LYS A 88 -5.94 -0.40 11.95
C LYS A 88 -4.49 -0.79 12.26
N TRP A 89 -3.61 0.19 12.49
CA TRP A 89 -2.18 -0.03 12.73
C TRP A 89 -1.91 -0.93 13.95
N GLY A 90 -2.80 -0.93 14.95
CA GLY A 90 -2.70 -1.82 16.12
C GLY A 90 -3.04 -3.29 15.85
N GLN A 91 -3.60 -3.62 14.69
CA GLN A 91 -3.97 -5.00 14.30
C GLN A 91 -2.93 -5.67 13.40
N VAL A 92 -1.85 -4.95 13.04
CA VAL A 92 -0.81 -5.46 12.14
C VAL A 92 0.57 -5.43 12.80
N LYS A 93 1.47 -6.27 12.30
CA LYS A 93 2.89 -6.28 12.67
C LYS A 93 3.74 -6.27 11.39
N PRO A 94 4.17 -5.09 10.94
CA PRO A 94 4.99 -4.97 9.74
C PRO A 94 6.32 -5.73 9.86
N LYS A 95 6.71 -6.42 8.78
CA LYS A 95 8.04 -7.05 8.64
C LYS A 95 9.03 -6.12 7.90
N ASP A 96 8.52 -5.21 7.08
CA ASP A 96 9.35 -4.24 6.35
C ASP A 96 10.01 -3.26 7.33
N HIS A 97 11.29 -2.96 7.09
CA HIS A 97 12.11 -2.20 8.02
C HIS A 97 11.54 -0.79 8.27
N MET A 98 11.28 -0.04 7.20
CA MET A 98 10.83 1.34 7.32
C MET A 98 9.39 1.43 7.83
N LEU A 99 8.53 0.50 7.40
CA LEU A 99 7.16 0.42 7.91
C LEU A 99 7.13 0.03 9.40
N ALA A 100 8.02 -0.86 9.83
CA ALA A 100 8.15 -1.24 11.24
C ALA A 100 8.67 -0.08 12.10
N GLU A 101 9.57 0.77 11.59
CA GLU A 101 10.00 1.98 12.29
C GLU A 101 8.85 2.96 12.50
N TYR A 102 8.05 3.22 11.47
CA TYR A 102 6.87 4.07 11.58
C TYR A 102 5.82 3.48 12.55
N TRP A 103 5.59 2.17 12.47
CA TRP A 103 4.69 1.46 13.38
C TRP A 103 5.14 1.55 14.85
N LYS A 104 6.45 1.44 15.13
CA LYS A 104 7.01 1.66 16.47
C LYS A 104 6.79 3.09 16.94
N PHE A 105 6.96 4.07 16.06
CA PHE A 105 6.66 5.47 16.35
C PHE A 105 5.18 5.65 16.75
N LEU A 106 4.24 5.07 16.00
CA LEU A 106 2.81 5.12 16.35
C LEU A 106 2.54 4.53 17.74
N HIS A 107 3.14 3.38 18.07
CA HIS A 107 3.02 2.79 19.41
C HIS A 107 3.61 3.65 20.51
N LYS A 108 4.72 4.35 20.24
CA LYS A 108 5.35 5.25 21.21
C LYS A 108 4.46 6.47 21.51
N GLU A 109 3.92 7.10 20.47
CA GLU A 109 3.16 8.34 20.61
C GLU A 109 1.69 8.09 21.02
N PHE A 110 1.07 7.04 20.49
CA PHE A 110 -0.37 6.78 20.66
C PHE A 110 -0.70 5.53 21.49
N GLY A 111 0.29 4.73 21.89
CA GLY A 111 0.08 3.48 22.62
C GLY A 111 -0.59 3.61 23.99
N LYS A 112 -0.68 4.83 24.56
CA LYS A 112 -1.42 5.09 25.81
C LYS A 112 -2.89 5.46 25.60
N ALA A 113 -3.28 5.90 24.39
CA ALA A 113 -4.63 6.38 24.08
C ALA A 113 -5.57 5.27 23.55
N VAL A 114 -5.01 4.20 22.97
CA VAL A 114 -5.78 3.13 22.31
C VAL A 114 -6.57 2.25 23.30
N SER A 115 -6.17 2.21 24.58
CA SER A 115 -6.83 1.39 25.60
C SER A 115 -8.25 1.86 25.98
N ALA A 116 -8.69 3.03 25.53
CA ALA A 116 -9.94 3.63 25.98
C ALA A 116 -11.14 3.41 25.04
N GLU A 117 -10.96 3.18 23.72
CA GLU A 117 -12.09 3.41 22.78
C GLU A 117 -12.31 2.40 21.64
N VAL A 118 -11.54 1.31 21.51
CA VAL A 118 -11.68 0.43 20.32
C VAL A 118 -11.85 -1.05 20.69
N GLY A 119 -13.03 -1.38 21.21
CA GLY A 119 -13.55 -2.74 21.28
C GLY A 119 -14.89 -2.83 20.52
N ASP A 120 -15.11 -3.90 19.79
CA ASP A 120 -16.43 -4.42 19.38
C ASP A 120 -17.13 -3.99 18.07
N ARG A 121 -16.52 -3.27 17.14
CA ARG A 121 -17.18 -3.06 15.81
C ARG A 121 -16.35 -3.33 14.56
N ILE A 122 -15.19 -3.99 14.68
CA ILE A 122 -14.26 -4.10 13.55
C ILE A 122 -13.81 -5.54 13.35
N ALA A 123 -14.16 -6.12 12.20
CA ALA A 123 -13.67 -7.44 11.79
C ALA A 123 -12.12 -7.47 11.79
N PRO A 124 -11.52 -8.54 12.32
CA PRO A 124 -10.07 -8.67 12.41
C PRO A 124 -9.42 -8.57 11.02
N TYR A 125 -8.29 -7.87 10.95
CA TYR A 125 -7.49 -7.83 9.72
C TYR A 125 -6.82 -9.20 9.52
N PRO A 126 -6.91 -9.83 8.33
CA PRO A 126 -6.33 -11.13 8.09
C PRO A 126 -4.82 -11.07 8.27
N THR A 127 -4.32 -11.75 9.31
CA THR A 127 -2.90 -11.90 9.56
C THR A 127 -2.39 -13.04 8.69
N HIS A 128 -1.82 -12.73 7.53
CA HIS A 128 -1.07 -13.73 6.76
C HIS A 128 0.26 -14.01 7.48
N GLY A 129 0.46 -15.27 7.92
CA GLY A 129 1.69 -15.77 8.55
C GLY A 129 2.92 -15.65 7.65
#